data_AF-A0A1Q3CCL2-F1
#
_entry.id   AF-A0A1Q3CCL2-F1
#
_cell.length_a   1.000
_cell.length_b   1.000
_cell.length_c   1.000
_cell.angle_alpha   90.00
_cell.angle_beta   90.00
_cell.angle_gamma   90.00
#
_symmetry.space_group_name_H-M   'P 1'
#
loop_
_entity.id
_entity.type
_entity.pdbx_description
1 polymer ?
#
loop_
_entity_poly.entity_id
_entity_poly.type
_entity_poly.pdbx_seq_one_letter_code
_entity_poly.pdbx_strand_id
1 'polypeptide(L)'
;MIYPRLVKIFYANLEKSTSCIAKSYVLGTPITITLDLIAEILEIPNEGITNFHDISRTEALEICLDQPNVNPIMNVTSGHLPITSRIILLLVTNSFLPKVGSHTLPSERDLKFVACVKNGTHINLPYLFINHLLSRPSHCHYPMLISRIISFVFASLNVDFPDDEQSIKPTHRQLVNKAGLRHCGIVFENDEWVKMRGRAREPVREQENVGGGDDDDDEEEEDDPQQFEVRPNVGSSGGSSSGPTLDALMARMDVAQADIEFIKGEMHQFREGQENILKGQADILQNLHNAFPQHPPPS
;
A
#
# COMPACT_ATOMS: atom_id res chain seq x y z
N MET A 1 7.67 -10.95 -8.26
CA MET A 1 8.68 -10.60 -9.27
C MET A 1 8.15 -9.45 -10.11
N ILE A 2 9.03 -8.59 -10.64
CA ILE A 2 8.66 -7.49 -11.53
C ILE A 2 9.37 -7.72 -12.86
N TYR A 3 8.68 -7.51 -13.98
CA TYR A 3 9.23 -7.55 -15.34
C TYR A 3 9.31 -6.12 -15.89
N PRO A 4 10.42 -5.38 -15.65
CA PRO A 4 10.45 -3.94 -15.90
C PRO A 4 10.21 -3.59 -17.37
N ARG A 5 10.71 -4.42 -18.29
CA ARG A 5 10.54 -4.21 -19.73
C ARG A 5 9.06 -4.31 -20.12
N LEU A 6 8.39 -5.38 -19.68
CA LEU A 6 6.97 -5.59 -20.00
C LEU A 6 6.06 -4.56 -19.34
N VAL A 7 6.37 -4.15 -18.11
CA VAL A 7 5.67 -3.07 -17.42
C VAL A 7 5.80 -1.76 -18.20
N LYS A 8 7.00 -1.42 -18.68
CA LYS A 8 7.20 -0.23 -19.53
C LYS A 8 6.41 -0.30 -20.83
N ILE A 9 6.41 -1.45 -21.50
CA ILE A 9 5.62 -1.65 -22.73
C ILE A 9 4.12 -1.49 -22.43
N PHE A 10 3.64 -2.08 -21.34
CA PHE A 10 2.24 -1.94 -20.91
C PHE A 10 1.86 -0.47 -20.71
N TYR A 11 2.67 0.31 -20.01
CA TYR A 11 2.37 1.73 -19.77
C TYR A 11 2.50 2.59 -21.03
N ALA A 12 3.47 2.30 -21.90
CA ALA A 12 3.65 3.00 -23.17
C ALA A 12 2.46 2.82 -24.12
N ASN A 13 1.81 1.65 -24.07
CA ASN A 13 0.68 1.29 -24.92
C ASN A 13 -0.69 1.42 -24.22
N LEU A 14 -0.73 1.98 -23.01
CA LEU A 14 -1.97 2.12 -22.26
C LEU A 14 -2.93 3.10 -22.95
N GLU A 15 -4.11 2.62 -23.29
CA GLU A 15 -5.15 3.41 -23.95
C GLU A 15 -5.76 4.43 -22.97
N LYS A 16 -6.05 5.63 -23.49
CA LYS A 16 -6.88 6.60 -22.77
C LYS A 16 -8.31 6.06 -22.70
N SER A 17 -8.82 5.92 -21.50
CA SER A 17 -10.17 5.40 -21.25
C SER A 17 -10.89 6.31 -20.26
N THR A 18 -12.17 6.59 -20.53
CA THR A 18 -13.09 7.22 -19.58
C THR A 18 -13.92 6.18 -18.82
N SER A 19 -13.77 4.91 -19.18
CA SER A 19 -14.43 3.78 -18.53
C SER A 19 -13.49 3.14 -17.49
N CYS A 20 -14.05 2.44 -16.48
CA CYS A 20 -13.27 1.71 -15.46
C CYS A 20 -12.73 0.38 -16.00
N ILE A 21 -12.09 0.44 -17.17
CA ILE A 21 -11.44 -0.67 -17.86
C ILE A 21 -10.15 -0.11 -18.46
N ALA A 22 -9.02 -0.72 -18.10
CA ALA A 22 -7.72 -0.37 -18.65
C ALA A 22 -7.35 -1.34 -19.77
N LYS A 23 -6.98 -0.79 -20.93
CA LYS A 23 -6.59 -1.57 -22.11
C LYS A 23 -5.18 -1.18 -22.52
N SER A 24 -4.38 -2.18 -22.86
CA SER A 24 -3.01 -2.00 -23.34
C SER A 24 -2.63 -3.15 -24.26
N TYR A 25 -1.42 -3.12 -24.78
CA TYR A 25 -0.85 -4.13 -25.67
C TYR A 25 0.59 -4.42 -25.27
N VAL A 26 0.92 -5.70 -25.04
CA VAL A 26 2.26 -6.14 -24.62
C VAL A 26 2.71 -7.27 -25.53
N LEU A 27 3.78 -7.04 -26.29
CA LEU A 27 4.41 -8.05 -27.17
C LEU A 27 3.42 -8.81 -28.08
N GLY A 28 2.52 -8.10 -28.76
CA GLY A 28 1.55 -8.78 -29.64
C GLY A 28 0.26 -9.22 -28.94
N THR A 29 0.20 -9.10 -27.61
CA THR A 29 -0.92 -9.60 -26.81
C THR A 29 -1.76 -8.45 -26.23
N PRO A 30 -3.07 -8.41 -26.50
CA PRO A 30 -3.96 -7.42 -25.89
C PRO A 30 -4.15 -7.72 -24.40
N ILE A 31 -3.95 -6.71 -23.56
CA ILE A 31 -4.16 -6.78 -22.12
C ILE A 31 -5.40 -5.95 -21.79
N THR A 32 -6.45 -6.59 -21.29
CA THR A 32 -7.65 -5.91 -20.77
C THR A 32 -7.75 -6.16 -19.28
N ILE A 33 -7.67 -5.09 -18.50
CA ILE A 33 -7.79 -5.12 -17.03
C ILE A 33 -9.19 -4.64 -16.65
N THR A 34 -9.97 -5.56 -16.10
CA THR A 34 -11.28 -5.31 -15.50
C THR A 34 -11.17 -5.39 -13.98
N LEU A 35 -12.21 -4.91 -13.27
CA LEU A 35 -12.30 -5.03 -11.82
C LEU A 35 -12.26 -6.49 -11.38
N ASP A 36 -12.99 -7.36 -12.08
CA ASP A 36 -13.06 -8.79 -11.76
C ASP A 36 -11.71 -9.48 -11.96
N LEU A 37 -10.94 -9.10 -13.00
CA LEU A 37 -9.60 -9.65 -13.20
C LEU A 37 -8.66 -9.30 -12.03
N ILE A 38 -8.72 -8.07 -11.53
CA ILE A 38 -7.92 -7.67 -10.37
C ILE A 38 -8.38 -8.42 -9.12
N ALA A 39 -9.69 -8.51 -8.91
CA ALA A 39 -10.28 -9.23 -7.79
C ALA A 39 -9.86 -10.72 -7.79
N GLU A 40 -9.87 -11.37 -8.96
CA GLU A 40 -9.43 -12.74 -9.16
C GLU A 40 -7.93 -12.91 -8.86
N ILE A 41 -7.09 -12.06 -9.46
CA ILE A 41 -5.62 -12.18 -9.30
C ILE A 41 -5.17 -11.92 -7.86
N LEU A 42 -5.84 -11.03 -7.15
CA LEU A 42 -5.48 -10.65 -5.78
C LEU A 42 -6.30 -11.39 -4.71
N GLU A 43 -7.30 -12.16 -5.11
CA GLU A 43 -8.24 -12.86 -4.20
C GLU A 43 -8.90 -11.89 -3.19
N ILE A 44 -9.33 -10.72 -3.69
CA ILE A 44 -9.99 -9.67 -2.90
C ILE A 44 -11.40 -9.41 -3.43
N PRO A 45 -12.35 -8.93 -2.60
CA PRO A 45 -13.68 -8.65 -3.07
C PRO A 45 -13.73 -7.42 -3.99
N ASN A 46 -14.58 -7.50 -5.02
CA ASN A 46 -14.94 -6.37 -5.88
C ASN A 46 -16.20 -5.65 -5.31
N GLU A 47 -16.15 -5.23 -4.05
CA GLU A 47 -17.27 -4.63 -3.35
C GLU A 47 -16.83 -3.46 -2.45
N GLY A 48 -17.79 -2.69 -1.94
CA GLY A 48 -17.54 -1.57 -1.04
C GLY A 48 -17.51 -0.21 -1.74
N ILE A 49 -17.06 0.81 -1.01
CA ILE A 49 -17.06 2.20 -1.49
C ILE A 49 -15.98 2.42 -2.56
N THR A 50 -16.31 3.25 -3.55
CA THR A 50 -15.44 3.58 -4.69
C THR A 50 -14.85 4.99 -4.62
N ASN A 51 -15.32 5.79 -3.66
CA ASN A 51 -14.87 7.14 -3.38
C ASN A 51 -14.98 7.42 -1.87
N PHE A 52 -14.41 8.54 -1.42
CA PHE A 52 -14.37 8.92 -0.01
C PHE A 52 -15.14 10.24 0.23
N HIS A 53 -16.22 10.50 -0.49
CA HIS A 53 -16.97 11.75 -0.35
C HIS A 53 -17.80 11.81 0.94
N ASP A 54 -18.25 10.65 1.43
CA ASP A 54 -19.15 10.55 2.59
C ASP A 54 -18.44 10.87 3.91
N ILE A 55 -17.13 10.66 3.97
CA ILE A 55 -16.30 11.04 5.13
C ILE A 55 -15.76 12.45 4.95
N SER A 56 -16.04 13.32 5.93
CA SER A 56 -15.53 14.69 5.91
C SER A 56 -14.01 14.72 6.21
N ARG A 57 -13.33 15.80 5.82
CA ARG A 57 -11.91 15.97 6.17
C ARG A 57 -11.71 15.98 7.70
N THR A 58 -12.57 16.68 8.42
CA THR A 58 -12.52 16.78 9.89
C THR A 58 -12.66 15.41 10.53
N GLU A 59 -13.69 14.65 10.15
CA GLU A 59 -13.93 13.30 10.65
C GLU A 59 -12.75 12.37 10.36
N ALA A 60 -12.19 12.42 9.15
CA ALA A 60 -11.01 11.65 8.80
C ALA A 60 -9.81 12.02 9.69
N LEU A 61 -9.60 13.30 10.00
CA LEU A 61 -8.53 13.75 10.90
C LEU A 61 -8.76 13.24 12.32
N GLU A 62 -9.98 13.31 12.85
CA GLU A 62 -10.31 12.85 14.20
C GLU A 62 -10.03 11.35 14.35
N ILE A 63 -10.48 10.57 13.36
CA ILE A 63 -10.23 9.12 13.32
C ILE A 63 -8.74 8.84 13.14
N CYS A 64 -8.05 9.53 12.24
CA CYS A 64 -6.62 9.29 11.99
C CYS A 64 -5.76 9.61 13.22
N LEU A 65 -6.10 10.65 13.98
CA LEU A 65 -5.34 11.10 15.14
C LEU A 65 -5.75 10.43 16.46
N ASP A 66 -6.86 9.68 16.46
CA ASP A 66 -7.50 9.16 17.68
C ASP A 66 -7.83 10.30 18.68
N GLN A 67 -8.27 11.45 18.15
CA GLN A 67 -8.56 12.65 18.94
C GLN A 67 -9.86 13.34 18.46
N PRO A 68 -10.78 13.71 19.37
CA PRO A 68 -11.97 14.48 19.00
C PRO A 68 -11.69 15.98 18.84
N ASN A 69 -12.56 16.69 18.12
CA ASN A 69 -12.56 18.15 17.95
C ASN A 69 -11.25 18.71 17.35
N VAL A 70 -10.67 18.01 16.39
CA VAL A 70 -9.46 18.45 15.71
C VAL A 70 -9.74 19.66 14.81
N ASN A 71 -8.79 20.58 14.71
CA ASN A 71 -8.92 21.72 13.82
C ASN A 71 -8.81 21.25 12.36
N PRO A 72 -9.85 21.41 11.51
CA PRO A 72 -9.83 20.90 10.13
C PRO A 72 -8.76 21.54 9.23
N ILE A 73 -8.24 22.71 9.62
CA ILE A 73 -7.24 23.47 8.87
C ILE A 73 -5.82 22.99 9.20
N MET A 74 -5.64 22.18 10.25
CA MET A 74 -4.31 21.75 10.65
C MET A 74 -3.64 20.88 9.57
N ASN A 75 -2.34 21.09 9.38
CA ASN A 75 -1.51 20.22 8.57
C ASN A 75 -1.02 19.05 9.43
N VAL A 76 -1.43 17.84 9.07
CA VAL A 76 -0.98 16.61 9.72
C VAL A 76 0.14 16.01 8.87
N THR A 77 1.30 15.78 9.49
CA THR A 77 2.36 14.96 8.89
C THR A 77 2.25 13.53 9.39
N SER A 78 2.86 12.57 8.69
CA SER A 78 2.86 11.15 9.08
C SER A 78 3.45 10.91 10.47
N GLY A 79 4.31 11.80 10.98
CA GLY A 79 4.90 11.71 12.32
C GLY A 79 3.96 12.10 13.46
N HIS A 80 2.87 12.83 13.17
CA HIS A 80 1.81 13.17 14.12
C HIS A 80 0.83 12.02 14.34
N LEU A 81 0.74 11.11 13.36
CA LEU A 81 -0.20 10.00 13.41
C LEU A 81 0.21 8.96 14.46
N PRO A 82 -0.77 8.41 15.22
CA PRO A 82 -0.60 7.17 15.97
C PRO A 82 -0.02 6.06 15.09
N ILE A 83 0.68 5.10 15.70
CA ILE A 83 1.44 4.07 14.99
C ILE A 83 0.55 3.29 14.01
N THR A 84 -0.64 2.87 14.44
CA THR A 84 -1.60 2.16 13.59
C THR A 84 -1.98 2.98 12.36
N SER A 85 -2.42 4.23 12.55
CA SER A 85 -2.78 5.15 11.46
C SER A 85 -1.59 5.39 10.52
N ARG A 86 -0.37 5.46 11.06
CA ARG A 86 0.86 5.65 10.30
C ARG A 86 1.21 4.42 9.46
N ILE A 87 1.05 3.21 9.99
CA ILE A 87 1.26 1.95 9.24
C ILE A 87 0.24 1.85 8.10
N ILE A 88 -1.04 2.11 8.39
CA ILE A 88 -2.09 2.13 7.36
C ILE A 88 -1.75 3.16 6.29
N LEU A 89 -1.32 4.37 6.66
CA LEU A 89 -0.91 5.41 5.72
C LEU A 89 0.25 4.94 4.82
N LEU A 90 1.23 4.23 5.39
CA LEU A 90 2.33 3.67 4.61
C LEU A 90 1.83 2.63 3.61
N LEU A 91 0.92 1.72 4.01
CA LEU A 91 0.29 0.75 3.11
C LEU A 91 -0.50 1.45 1.99
N VAL A 92 -1.28 2.47 2.33
CA VAL A 92 -2.03 3.27 1.36
C VAL A 92 -1.09 3.91 0.36
N THR A 93 -0.06 4.62 0.81
CA THR A 93 0.79 5.43 -0.06
C THR A 93 1.91 4.68 -0.77
N ASN A 94 2.20 3.43 -0.38
CA ASN A 94 3.20 2.58 -1.05
C ASN A 94 2.57 1.47 -1.89
N SER A 95 1.41 0.94 -1.48
CA SER A 95 0.81 -0.25 -2.08
C SER A 95 -0.53 0.03 -2.76
N PHE A 96 -1.48 0.64 -2.06
CA PHE A 96 -2.85 0.76 -2.59
C PHE A 96 -3.03 1.93 -3.56
N LEU A 97 -2.49 3.10 -3.22
CA LEU A 97 -2.47 4.30 -4.04
C LEU A 97 -1.05 4.89 -4.03
N PRO A 98 -0.08 4.22 -4.69
CA PRO A 98 1.31 4.62 -4.65
C PRO A 98 1.51 6.07 -5.05
N LYS A 99 2.10 6.86 -4.17
CA LYS A 99 2.44 8.27 -4.44
C LYS A 99 3.84 8.36 -5.02
N VAL A 100 4.04 9.38 -5.85
CA VAL A 100 5.37 9.82 -6.27
C VAL A 100 5.77 10.99 -5.38
N GLY A 101 7.01 10.99 -4.89
CA GLY A 101 7.54 12.02 -3.99
C GLY A 101 7.31 11.70 -2.51
N SER A 102 7.14 12.75 -1.70
CA SER A 102 7.19 12.62 -0.23
C SER A 102 5.99 11.86 0.37
N HIS A 103 6.31 10.98 1.33
CA HIS A 103 5.35 10.29 2.20
C HIS A 103 5.15 11.00 3.55
N THR A 104 5.79 12.17 3.76
CA THR A 104 5.67 12.91 5.04
C THR A 104 4.32 13.61 5.18
N LEU A 105 3.77 14.12 4.07
CA LEU A 105 2.51 14.85 4.05
C LEU A 105 1.40 14.02 3.38
N PRO A 106 0.49 13.40 4.17
CA PRO A 106 -0.68 12.75 3.62
C PRO A 106 -1.62 13.77 2.96
N SER A 107 -2.15 13.41 1.80
CA SER A 107 -3.22 14.16 1.16
C SER A 107 -4.55 13.92 1.88
N GLU A 108 -5.56 14.74 1.61
CA GLU A 108 -6.91 14.48 2.14
C GLU A 108 -7.43 13.10 1.75
N ARG A 109 -7.17 12.66 0.50
CA ARG A 109 -7.54 11.32 0.05
C ARG A 109 -6.85 10.23 0.89
N ASP A 110 -5.57 10.41 1.21
CA ASP A 110 -4.82 9.43 2.01
C ASP A 110 -5.40 9.33 3.43
N LEU A 111 -5.71 10.47 4.07
CA LEU A 111 -6.31 10.51 5.40
C LEU A 111 -7.70 9.87 5.42
N LYS A 112 -8.54 10.17 4.42
CA LYS A 112 -9.87 9.56 4.31
C LYS A 112 -9.79 8.05 4.09
N PHE A 113 -8.84 7.58 3.29
CA PHE A 113 -8.59 6.15 3.14
C PHE A 113 -8.23 5.52 4.49
N VAL A 114 -7.26 6.09 5.21
CA VAL A 114 -6.84 5.60 6.54
C VAL A 114 -8.02 5.54 7.50
N ALA A 115 -8.84 6.58 7.53
CA ALA A 115 -10.02 6.64 8.39
C ALA A 115 -11.08 5.57 8.04
N CYS A 116 -11.36 5.34 6.75
CA CYS A 116 -12.24 4.26 6.31
C CYS A 116 -11.72 2.87 6.75
N VAL A 117 -10.42 2.62 6.63
CA VAL A 117 -9.80 1.36 7.11
C VAL A 117 -9.97 1.21 8.62
N LYS A 118 -9.68 2.28 9.39
CA LYS A 118 -9.83 2.26 10.86
C LYS A 118 -11.27 2.03 11.32
N ASN A 119 -12.25 2.53 10.58
CA ASN A 119 -13.66 2.34 10.87
C ASN A 119 -14.23 1.03 10.31
N GLY A 120 -13.41 0.17 9.70
CA GLY A 120 -13.87 -1.10 9.11
C GLY A 120 -14.77 -0.91 7.88
N THR A 121 -14.71 0.24 7.21
CA THR A 121 -15.46 0.46 5.97
C THR A 121 -14.85 -0.37 4.84
N HIS A 122 -15.69 -1.14 4.12
CA HIS A 122 -15.25 -1.93 2.98
C HIS A 122 -14.93 -1.01 1.79
N ILE A 123 -13.71 -1.09 1.26
CA ILE A 123 -13.21 -0.26 0.14
C ILE A 123 -13.03 -1.15 -1.09
N ASN A 124 -13.57 -0.71 -2.23
CA ASN A 124 -13.38 -1.41 -3.50
C ASN A 124 -11.99 -1.12 -4.08
N LEU A 125 -10.99 -1.88 -3.61
CA LEU A 125 -9.60 -1.79 -4.07
C LEU A 125 -9.43 -2.00 -5.59
N PRO A 126 -10.09 -3.00 -6.24
CA PRO A 126 -10.05 -3.13 -7.69
C PRO A 126 -10.41 -1.84 -8.43
N TYR A 127 -11.48 -1.18 -7.99
CA TYR A 127 -11.92 0.10 -8.59
C TYR A 127 -10.87 1.19 -8.41
N LEU A 128 -10.33 1.32 -7.20
CA LEU A 128 -9.31 2.32 -6.90
C LEU A 128 -8.03 2.09 -7.71
N PHE A 129 -7.59 0.84 -7.91
CA PHE A 129 -6.39 0.53 -8.70
C PHE A 129 -6.54 0.92 -10.16
N ILE A 130 -7.65 0.54 -10.81
CA ILE A 130 -7.89 0.88 -12.22
C ILE A 130 -8.00 2.40 -12.39
N ASN A 131 -8.79 3.05 -11.54
CA ASN A 131 -8.98 4.49 -11.63
C ASN A 131 -7.66 5.25 -11.40
N HIS A 132 -6.86 4.81 -10.43
CA HIS A 132 -5.55 5.40 -10.17
C HIS A 132 -4.59 5.21 -11.34
N LEU A 133 -4.51 3.98 -11.87
CA LEU A 133 -3.69 3.63 -13.02
C LEU A 133 -4.02 4.47 -14.27
N LEU A 134 -5.30 4.66 -14.57
CA LEU A 134 -5.77 5.45 -15.71
C LEU A 134 -5.60 6.96 -15.50
N SER A 135 -5.68 7.44 -14.25
CA SER A 135 -5.58 8.87 -13.95
C SER A 135 -4.16 9.44 -14.15
N ARG A 136 -3.13 8.63 -13.93
CA ARG A 136 -1.72 9.06 -13.94
C ARG A 136 -0.80 8.01 -14.58
N PRO A 137 -0.94 7.74 -15.88
CA PRO A 137 -0.23 6.66 -16.54
C PRO A 137 1.29 6.88 -16.64
N SER A 138 1.75 8.14 -16.62
CA SER A 138 3.17 8.50 -16.74
C SER A 138 4.03 8.03 -15.55
N HIS A 139 3.44 7.75 -14.40
CA HIS A 139 4.19 7.36 -13.20
C HIS A 139 4.44 5.86 -13.08
N CYS A 140 3.97 5.05 -14.05
CA CYS A 140 4.19 3.60 -14.08
C CYS A 140 3.89 2.92 -12.73
N HIS A 141 2.73 3.24 -12.14
CA HIS A 141 2.31 2.73 -10.84
C HIS A 141 2.25 1.19 -10.81
N TYR A 142 2.18 0.59 -9.64
CA TYR A 142 1.87 -0.84 -9.48
C TYR A 142 2.71 -1.83 -10.32
N PRO A 143 4.05 -1.69 -10.44
CA PRO A 143 4.85 -2.55 -11.30
C PRO A 143 4.70 -4.05 -10.97
N MET A 144 4.47 -4.38 -9.69
CA MET A 144 4.21 -5.74 -9.24
C MET A 144 2.86 -6.29 -9.73
N LEU A 145 1.78 -5.53 -9.57
CA LEU A 145 0.44 -5.94 -10.01
C LEU A 145 0.40 -6.10 -11.52
N ILE A 146 0.97 -5.14 -12.26
CA ILE A 146 1.04 -5.22 -13.72
C ILE A 146 1.86 -6.42 -14.19
N SER A 147 3.00 -6.70 -13.55
CA SER A 147 3.78 -7.91 -13.85
C SER A 147 2.97 -9.19 -13.60
N ARG A 148 2.17 -9.24 -12.53
CA ARG A 148 1.30 -10.39 -12.20
C ARG A 148 0.16 -10.54 -13.22
N ILE A 149 -0.47 -9.43 -13.63
CA ILE A 149 -1.50 -9.41 -14.67
C ILE A 149 -0.96 -9.91 -16.00
N ILE A 150 0.18 -9.37 -16.45
CA ILE A 150 0.81 -9.80 -17.71
C ILE A 150 1.12 -11.29 -17.65
N SER A 151 1.68 -11.78 -16.54
CA SER A 151 1.98 -13.21 -16.36
C SER A 151 0.72 -14.07 -16.41
N PHE A 152 -0.35 -13.66 -15.74
CA PHE A 152 -1.62 -14.37 -15.74
C PHE A 152 -2.25 -14.43 -17.14
N VAL A 153 -2.25 -13.31 -17.87
CA VAL A 153 -2.78 -13.24 -19.23
C VAL A 153 -1.94 -14.08 -20.19
N PHE A 154 -0.61 -14.01 -20.09
CA PHE A 154 0.29 -14.80 -20.94
C PHE A 154 0.11 -16.30 -20.70
N ALA A 155 0.01 -16.73 -19.44
CA ALA A 155 -0.25 -18.12 -19.09
C ALA A 155 -1.61 -18.61 -19.61
N SER A 156 -2.68 -17.81 -19.47
CA SER A 156 -4.02 -18.17 -19.95
C SER A 156 -4.15 -18.22 -21.48
N LEU A 157 -3.28 -17.50 -22.19
CA LEU A 157 -3.22 -17.51 -23.66
C LEU A 157 -2.11 -18.42 -24.22
N ASN A 158 -1.37 -19.14 -23.36
CA ASN A 158 -0.21 -19.96 -23.72
C ASN A 158 0.85 -19.18 -24.55
N VAL A 159 1.13 -17.96 -24.10
CA VAL A 159 2.18 -17.09 -24.64
C VAL A 159 3.42 -17.18 -23.76
N ASP A 160 4.55 -17.55 -24.35
CA ASP A 160 5.82 -17.62 -23.64
C ASP A 160 6.43 -16.23 -23.45
N PHE A 161 7.15 -16.06 -22.34
CA PHE A 161 8.02 -14.91 -22.17
C PHE A 161 9.22 -15.00 -23.13
N PRO A 162 9.70 -13.88 -23.69
CA PRO A 162 10.93 -13.90 -24.46
C PRO A 162 12.13 -14.40 -23.65
N ASP A 163 13.05 -15.12 -24.29
CA ASP A 163 14.24 -15.69 -23.64
C ASP A 163 15.15 -14.63 -22.97
N ASP A 164 15.09 -13.39 -23.44
CA ASP A 164 15.84 -12.25 -22.92
C ASP A 164 15.13 -11.50 -21.79
N GLU A 165 13.93 -11.92 -21.40
CA GLU A 165 13.17 -11.23 -20.35
C GLU A 165 13.84 -11.40 -18.98
N GLN A 166 14.06 -10.26 -18.31
CA GLN A 166 14.66 -10.22 -16.98
C GLN A 166 13.62 -9.83 -15.93
N SER A 167 13.59 -10.60 -14.84
CA SER A 167 12.80 -10.24 -13.66
C SER A 167 13.67 -9.67 -12.56
N ILE A 168 13.12 -8.72 -11.81
CA ILE A 168 13.74 -8.17 -10.60
C ILE A 168 12.86 -8.45 -9.38
N LYS A 169 13.49 -8.46 -8.20
CA LYS A 169 12.77 -8.50 -6.93
C LYS A 169 12.26 -7.11 -6.56
N PRO A 170 11.07 -7.00 -5.93
CA PRO A 170 10.61 -5.73 -5.40
C PRO A 170 11.57 -5.19 -4.35
N THR A 171 11.71 -3.87 -4.31
CA THR A 171 12.55 -3.18 -3.31
C THR A 171 11.77 -2.88 -2.03
N HIS A 172 12.47 -2.45 -0.98
CA HIS A 172 11.83 -1.99 0.26
C HIS A 172 10.96 -0.73 0.07
N ARG A 173 11.12 0.02 -1.03
CA ARG A 173 10.23 1.15 -1.37
C ARG A 173 8.88 0.68 -1.93
N GLN A 174 8.82 -0.54 -2.46
CA GLN A 174 7.61 -1.13 -3.02
C GLN A 174 6.87 -2.03 -2.03
N LEU A 175 7.52 -2.35 -0.91
CA LEU A 175 7.01 -3.26 0.12
C LEU A 175 7.03 -2.56 1.48
N VAL A 176 5.88 -2.51 2.15
CA VAL A 176 5.84 -2.16 3.58
C VAL A 176 6.25 -3.40 4.38
N ASN A 177 7.57 -3.57 4.57
CA ASN A 177 8.15 -4.67 5.33
C ASN A 177 8.83 -4.17 6.61
N LYS A 178 9.29 -5.08 7.47
CA LYS A 178 9.96 -4.74 8.74
C LYS A 178 11.15 -3.77 8.56
N ALA A 179 11.93 -3.93 7.49
CA ALA A 179 13.05 -3.05 7.20
C ALA A 179 12.57 -1.63 6.80
N GLY A 180 11.56 -1.55 5.93
CA GLY A 180 10.93 -0.27 5.53
C GLY A 180 10.29 0.45 6.72
N LEU A 181 9.57 -0.27 7.59
CA LEU A 181 8.99 0.30 8.82
C LEU A 181 10.07 0.84 9.76
N ARG A 182 11.22 0.16 9.87
CA ARG A 182 12.37 0.64 10.65
C ARG A 182 12.92 1.96 10.12
N HIS A 183 13.01 2.13 8.80
CA HIS A 183 13.38 3.42 8.19
C HIS A 183 12.36 4.52 8.47
N CYS A 184 11.08 4.16 8.66
CA CYS A 184 10.06 5.09 9.12
C CYS A 184 10.09 5.33 10.65
N GLY A 185 11.06 4.78 11.38
CA GLY A 185 11.14 4.90 12.84
C GLY A 185 10.07 4.10 13.57
N ILE A 186 9.62 2.98 13.00
CA ILE A 186 8.67 2.04 13.61
C ILE A 186 9.39 0.69 13.74
N VAL A 187 9.44 0.15 14.95
CA VAL A 187 10.11 -1.13 15.24
C VAL A 187 9.14 -2.06 15.96
N PHE A 188 9.35 -3.37 15.81
CA PHE A 188 8.58 -4.38 16.50
C PHE A 188 9.37 -4.84 17.73
N GLU A 189 8.88 -4.50 18.92
CA GLU A 189 9.52 -4.77 20.22
C GLU A 189 8.45 -5.27 21.21
N ASN A 190 8.75 -6.33 21.98
CA ASN A 190 7.83 -6.92 22.97
C ASN A 190 6.44 -7.26 22.41
N ASP A 191 6.41 -7.87 21.22
CA ASP A 191 5.18 -8.22 20.48
C ASP A 191 4.28 -7.03 20.10
N GLU A 192 4.81 -5.80 20.17
CA GLU A 192 4.09 -4.59 19.78
C GLU A 192 4.89 -3.72 18.80
N TRP A 193 4.19 -3.01 17.91
CA TRP A 193 4.80 -1.99 17.06
C TRP A 193 4.96 -0.69 17.84
N VAL A 194 6.20 -0.25 18.04
CA VAL A 194 6.54 0.95 18.81
C VAL A 194 7.28 1.98 17.95
N LYS A 195 7.13 3.25 18.31
CA LYS A 195 7.93 4.32 17.72
C LYS A 195 9.36 4.18 18.23
N MET A 196 10.30 4.03 17.32
CA MET A 196 11.73 3.96 17.64
C MET A 196 12.08 5.21 18.45
N ARG A 197 12.50 5.04 19.70
CA ARG A 197 12.98 6.18 20.51
C ARG A 197 14.21 6.72 19.81
N GLY A 198 14.13 7.96 19.32
CA GLY A 198 15.27 8.61 18.70
C GLY A 198 16.45 8.63 19.67
N ARG A 199 17.64 8.33 19.15
CA ARG A 199 18.89 8.92 19.64
C ARG A 199 18.57 10.39 19.93
N ALA A 200 18.61 10.77 21.20
CA ALA A 200 18.36 12.14 21.60
C ALA A 200 19.25 13.05 20.74
N ARG A 201 18.68 13.78 19.79
CA ARG A 201 19.26 15.08 19.47
C ARG A 201 19.10 15.84 20.77
N GLU A 202 20.22 16.05 21.45
CA GLU A 202 20.29 16.90 22.63
C GLU A 202 19.51 18.19 22.33
N PRO A 203 18.73 18.71 23.29
CA PRO A 203 18.02 19.96 23.06
C PRO A 203 19.06 21.01 22.69
N VAL A 204 18.92 21.57 21.48
CA VAL A 204 19.66 22.76 21.05
C VAL A 204 19.43 23.79 22.15
N ARG A 205 20.50 24.10 22.89
CA ARG A 205 20.50 25.23 23.81
C ARG A 205 20.17 26.47 22.99
N GLU A 206 19.24 27.28 23.50
CA GLU A 206 18.95 28.61 22.97
C GLU A 206 20.27 29.35 22.73
N GLN A 207 20.57 29.62 21.47
CA GLN A 207 21.53 30.65 21.09
C GLN A 207 20.78 31.71 20.29
N GLU A 208 20.94 32.93 20.80
CA GLU A 208 20.36 34.17 20.34
C GLU A 208 20.74 34.49 18.89
N ASN A 209 19.81 35.18 18.21
CA ASN A 209 19.93 35.75 16.87
C ASN A 209 21.33 36.32 16.55
N VAL A 210 22.04 35.71 15.59
CA VAL A 210 22.92 36.40 14.64
C VAL A 210 22.81 35.68 13.30
N GLY A 211 22.47 36.41 12.24
CA GLY A 211 21.93 35.86 11.00
C GLY A 211 22.92 35.22 10.02
N GLY A 212 22.31 34.70 8.95
CA GLY A 212 22.94 34.30 7.68
C GLY A 212 23.38 32.84 7.61
N GLY A 213 22.62 32.04 6.85
CA GLY A 213 23.00 30.68 6.46
C GLY A 213 21.77 29.80 6.24
N ASP A 214 21.38 29.64 4.98
CA ASP A 214 20.49 28.56 4.55
C ASP A 214 21.21 27.23 4.82
N ASP A 215 20.69 26.45 5.77
CA ASP A 215 21.06 25.03 5.97
C ASP A 215 19.77 24.21 5.82
N ASP A 216 19.29 24.13 4.58
CA ASP A 216 18.46 23.03 4.10
C ASP A 216 19.39 21.81 3.96
N ASP A 217 19.56 21.04 5.04
CA ASP A 217 20.05 19.66 4.95
C ASP A 217 18.90 18.75 4.46
N ASP A 218 18.39 19.07 3.28
CA ASP A 218 17.80 18.08 2.38
C ASP A 218 18.99 17.38 1.72
N GLU A 219 19.29 16.14 2.13
CA GLU A 219 20.09 15.25 1.31
C GLU A 219 19.32 15.00 0.00
N GLU A 220 19.55 15.88 -0.97
CA GLU A 220 19.27 15.67 -2.38
C GLU A 220 20.04 14.43 -2.84
N GLU A 221 19.40 13.26 -2.82
CA GLU A 221 19.75 12.22 -3.78
C GLU A 221 19.03 12.55 -5.11
N GLU A 222 19.64 13.47 -5.87
CA GLU A 222 19.49 13.49 -7.32
C GLU A 222 19.97 12.13 -7.86
N ASP A 223 19.06 11.36 -8.46
CA ASP A 223 19.43 10.31 -9.40
C ASP A 223 18.67 10.59 -10.70
N ASP A 224 19.41 11.17 -11.65
CA ASP A 224 18.99 11.55 -13.00
C ASP A 224 18.28 10.37 -13.71
N PRO A 225 17.13 10.59 -14.40
CA PRO A 225 16.48 9.55 -15.19
C PRO A 225 17.43 8.99 -16.25
N GLN A 226 17.96 7.78 -15.98
CA GLN A 226 18.82 6.99 -16.86
C GLN A 226 18.44 7.12 -18.35
N GLN A 227 19.13 8.01 -19.05
CA GLN A 227 19.29 7.98 -20.49
C GLN A 227 20.24 6.83 -20.81
N PHE A 228 19.72 5.72 -21.33
CA PHE A 228 20.58 4.69 -21.92
C PHE A 228 20.77 5.00 -23.40
N GLU A 229 21.82 5.76 -23.71
CA GLU A 229 22.45 5.72 -25.04
C GLU A 229 23.15 4.36 -25.22
N VAL A 230 22.73 3.63 -26.25
CA VAL A 230 23.35 2.36 -26.65
C VAL A 230 24.69 2.65 -27.32
N ARG A 231 25.80 2.20 -26.72
CA ARG A 231 27.08 2.01 -27.42
C ARG A 231 27.43 0.51 -27.49
N PRO A 232 27.95 0.01 -28.62
CA PRO A 232 28.00 -1.43 -28.88
C PRO A 232 29.22 -2.13 -28.26
N ASN A 233 28.88 -3.33 -27.77
CA ASN A 233 29.60 -4.57 -27.44
C ASN A 233 31.06 -4.77 -27.91
N VAL A 234 31.93 -5.24 -26.99
CA VAL A 234 33.05 -6.17 -27.25
C VAL A 234 33.17 -7.12 -26.05
N GLY A 235 33.15 -8.43 -26.30
CA GLY A 235 32.91 -9.46 -25.30
C GLY A 235 34.13 -10.11 -24.63
N SER A 236 33.85 -11.09 -23.78
CA SER A 236 34.64 -12.31 -23.56
C SER A 236 33.91 -13.25 -22.59
N SER A 237 34.10 -14.54 -22.83
CA SER A 237 33.35 -15.70 -22.37
C SER A 237 33.64 -16.15 -20.93
N GLY A 238 32.68 -16.89 -20.34
CA GLY A 238 32.98 -18.09 -19.53
C GLY A 238 32.34 -18.21 -18.14
N GLY A 239 31.45 -19.20 -17.96
CA GLY A 239 31.49 -20.08 -16.78
C GLY A 239 30.26 -20.20 -15.87
N SER A 240 29.60 -21.36 -15.99
CA SER A 240 28.95 -22.16 -14.92
C SER A 240 27.52 -21.85 -14.47
N SER A 241 26.62 -22.69 -14.99
CA SER A 241 25.29 -23.04 -14.49
C SER A 241 25.32 -23.65 -13.08
N SER A 242 24.45 -23.17 -12.20
CA SER A 242 23.92 -23.93 -11.06
C SER A 242 22.54 -23.38 -10.72
N GLY A 243 21.48 -24.07 -11.15
CA GLY A 243 20.11 -23.72 -10.80
C GLY A 243 19.85 -23.92 -9.29
N PRO A 244 18.97 -23.11 -8.68
CA PRO A 244 18.64 -23.25 -7.26
C PRO A 244 17.97 -24.61 -7.01
N THR A 245 18.48 -25.34 -6.02
CA THR A 245 18.00 -26.66 -5.60
C THR A 245 16.54 -26.61 -5.12
N LEU A 246 15.79 -27.71 -5.35
CA LEU A 246 14.38 -27.88 -4.98
C LEU A 246 14.09 -27.49 -3.51
N ASP A 247 15.03 -27.76 -2.60
CA ASP A 247 14.95 -27.38 -1.18
C ASP A 247 14.93 -25.86 -0.96
N ALA A 248 15.66 -25.09 -1.78
CA ALA A 248 15.62 -23.63 -1.75
C ALA A 248 14.33 -23.07 -2.36
N LEU A 249 13.62 -23.86 -3.18
CA LEU A 249 12.32 -23.52 -3.75
C LEU A 249 11.19 -23.83 -2.75
N MET A 250 11.25 -24.96 -2.05
CA MET A 250 10.31 -25.30 -0.95
C MET A 250 10.46 -24.34 0.23
N ALA A 251 11.69 -24.07 0.69
CA ALA A 251 11.91 -23.10 1.77
C ALA A 251 11.40 -21.68 1.44
N ARG A 252 11.37 -21.30 0.16
CA ARG A 252 10.83 -20.01 -0.29
C ARG A 252 9.31 -19.99 -0.42
N MET A 253 8.69 -21.15 -0.67
CA MET A 253 7.23 -21.30 -0.62
C MET A 253 6.75 -21.35 0.83
N ASP A 254 7.47 -22.02 1.72
CA ASP A 254 7.13 -22.10 3.15
C ASP A 254 7.20 -20.72 3.82
N VAL A 255 8.20 -19.89 3.48
CA VAL A 255 8.29 -18.53 4.00
C VAL A 255 7.18 -17.63 3.47
N ALA A 256 6.85 -17.71 2.17
CA ALA A 256 5.76 -16.92 1.59
C ALA A 256 4.38 -17.37 2.12
N GLN A 257 4.21 -18.66 2.39
CA GLN A 257 3.01 -19.22 3.00
C GLN A 257 2.89 -18.80 4.47
N ALA A 258 4.00 -18.81 5.23
CA ALA A 258 4.03 -18.32 6.61
C ALA A 258 3.71 -16.82 6.70
N ASP A 259 4.19 -16.00 5.76
CA ASP A 259 3.85 -14.56 5.69
C ASP A 259 2.36 -14.34 5.35
N ILE A 260 1.79 -15.18 4.47
CA ILE A 260 0.35 -15.13 4.13
C ILE A 260 -0.51 -15.62 5.30
N GLU A 261 -0.09 -16.67 6.01
CA GLU A 261 -0.77 -17.19 7.20
C GLU A 261 -0.67 -16.23 8.38
N PHE A 262 0.46 -15.52 8.53
CA PHE A 262 0.64 -14.45 9.50
C PHE A 262 -0.30 -13.27 9.21
N ILE A 263 -0.33 -12.77 7.98
CA ILE A 263 -1.24 -11.67 7.59
C ILE A 263 -2.71 -12.10 7.72
N LYS A 264 -3.05 -13.34 7.35
CA LYS A 264 -4.39 -13.90 7.55
C LYS A 264 -4.73 -14.04 9.04
N GLY A 265 -3.79 -14.46 9.87
CA GLY A 265 -3.94 -14.56 11.33
C GLY A 265 -4.17 -13.20 12.00
N GLU A 266 -3.41 -12.19 11.61
CA GLU A 266 -3.57 -10.81 12.09
C GLU A 266 -4.90 -10.20 11.60
N MET A 267 -5.31 -10.49 10.36
CA MET A 267 -6.62 -10.09 9.84
C MET A 267 -7.78 -10.83 10.51
N HIS A 268 -7.58 -12.09 10.93
CA HIS A 268 -8.56 -12.86 11.70
C HIS A 268 -8.68 -12.31 13.12
N GLN A 269 -7.58 -12.00 13.80
CA GLN A 269 -7.60 -11.33 15.10
C GLN A 269 -8.22 -9.94 15.03
N PHE A 270 -7.98 -9.19 13.95
CA PHE A 270 -8.63 -7.92 13.71
C PHE A 270 -10.15 -8.10 13.52
N ARG A 271 -10.58 -9.14 12.78
CA ARG A 271 -12.00 -9.49 12.60
C ARG A 271 -12.66 -9.98 13.89
N GLU A 272 -12.01 -10.84 14.67
CA GLU A 272 -12.48 -11.29 15.98
C GLU A 272 -12.53 -10.14 16.99
N GLY A 273 -11.58 -9.19 16.92
CA GLY A 273 -11.61 -7.94 17.67
C GLY A 273 -12.85 -7.10 17.33
N GLN A 274 -13.24 -7.04 16.05
CA GLN A 274 -14.48 -6.39 15.61
C GLN A 274 -15.73 -7.16 16.05
N GLU A 275 -15.75 -8.50 15.96
CA GLU A 275 -16.88 -9.33 16.42
C GLU A 275 -17.09 -9.26 17.94
N ASN A 276 -16.01 -9.18 18.73
CA ASN A 276 -16.08 -9.00 20.18
C ASN A 276 -16.58 -7.59 20.57
N ILE A 277 -16.31 -6.57 19.77
CA ILE A 277 -16.87 -5.21 19.94
C ILE A 277 -18.36 -5.19 19.57
N LEU A 278 -18.76 -5.84 18.46
CA LEU A 278 -20.16 -6.01 18.05
C LEU A 278 -20.97 -6.82 19.07
N LYS A 279 -20.39 -7.89 19.62
CA LYS A 279 -20.99 -8.73 20.67
C LYS A 279 -21.07 -8.01 22.02
N GLY A 280 -20.05 -7.23 22.37
CA GLY A 280 -20.07 -6.34 23.54
C GLY A 280 -21.16 -5.26 23.44
N GLN A 281 -21.40 -4.71 22.24
CA GLN A 281 -22.51 -3.78 22.00
C GLN A 281 -23.89 -4.47 22.11
N ALA A 282 -24.02 -5.72 21.66
CA ALA A 282 -25.25 -6.51 21.82
C ALA A 282 -25.55 -6.88 23.28
N ASP A 283 -24.52 -7.24 24.06
CA ASP A 283 -24.67 -7.55 25.50
C ASP A 283 -25.01 -6.30 26.33
N ILE A 284 -24.49 -5.13 25.95
CA ILE A 284 -24.87 -3.84 26.57
C ILE A 284 -26.32 -3.49 26.27
N LEU A 285 -26.79 -3.69 25.03
CA LEU A 285 -28.19 -3.47 24.64
C LEU A 285 -29.15 -4.47 25.30
N GLN A 286 -28.75 -5.73 25.45
CA GLN A 286 -29.55 -6.77 26.13
C GLN A 286 -29.63 -6.50 27.64
N ASN A 287 -28.55 -6.04 28.27
CA ASN A 287 -28.54 -5.64 29.68
C ASN A 287 -29.37 -4.38 29.94
N LEU A 288 -29.38 -3.41 29.01
CA LEU A 288 -30.26 -2.24 29.07
C LEU A 288 -31.75 -2.62 28.90
N HIS A 289 -32.06 -3.61 28.07
CA HIS A 289 -33.43 -4.12 27.88
C HIS A 289 -33.95 -4.86 29.12
N ASN A 290 -33.08 -5.61 29.82
CA ASN A 290 -33.44 -6.33 31.05
C ASN A 290 -33.56 -5.40 32.28
N ALA A 291 -32.88 -4.25 32.28
CA ALA A 291 -32.92 -3.27 33.38
C ALA A 291 -34.21 -2.41 33.39
N PHE A 292 -34.96 -2.36 32.27
CA PHE A 292 -36.21 -1.60 32.15
C PHE A 292 -37.29 -2.42 31.42
N PRO A 293 -37.99 -3.34 32.11
CA PRO A 293 -39.08 -4.09 31.50
C PRO A 293 -40.23 -3.14 31.15
N GLN A 294 -40.59 -3.09 29.86
CA GLN A 294 -41.75 -2.36 29.37
C GLN A 294 -43.02 -3.04 29.91
N HIS A 295 -43.73 -2.38 30.83
CA HIS A 295 -45.04 -2.87 31.27
C HIS A 295 -46.05 -2.70 30.13
N PRO A 296 -46.93 -3.70 29.91
CA PRO A 296 -47.96 -3.57 28.89
C PRO A 296 -48.94 -2.44 29.26
N PRO A 297 -49.48 -1.71 28.28
CA PRO A 297 -50.38 -0.59 28.54
C PRO A 297 -51.66 -1.10 29.21
N PRO A 298 -52.24 -0.31 30.14
CA PRO A 298 -53.43 -0.71 30.88
C PRO A 298 -54.63 -0.84 29.93
N SER A 299 -55.46 -1.85 30.19
CA SER A 299 -56.70 -2.16 29.45
C SER A 299 -57.80 -1.13 29.67
#